data_AF-A0ABD5S6Z7-F1
#
_entry.id   AF-A0ABD5S6Z7-F1
#
_cell.length_a   1.000
_cell.length_b   1.000
_cell.length_c   1.000
_cell.angle_alpha   90.00
_cell.angle_beta   90.00
_cell.angle_gamma   90.00
#
_symmetry.space_group_name_H-M   'P 1'
#
loop_
_entity.id
_entity.type
_entity.pdbx_description
1 polymer ?
#
loop_
_entity_poly.entity_id
_entity_poly.type
_entity_poly.pdbx_seq_one_letter_code
_entity_poly.pdbx_strand_id
1 'polypeptide(L)'
;TDAAGADDAASGCSECGTTATRRSHKERVTAAGEGALSFFRDTLPDLAVGIAIGALIHGAVPAEFLQRIAGPENPLATPLAALAGAPVYVSISGMLPIAHSLTEAGIPIGTVIAFVIGGAGISIPNLILLNKLFERRLLAIYATTVVTIGITVGVLFNTVFAGLI
;
A
#
# COMPACT_ATOMS: atom_id res chain seq x y z
N THR A 1 31.69 0.65 -6.83
CA THR A 1 32.71 0.83 -5.78
C THR A 1 31.98 1.52 -4.65
N ASP A 2 31.38 0.80 -3.70
CA ASP A 2 32.03 -0.14 -2.78
C ASP A 2 31.34 -1.50 -2.66
N ALA A 3 32.16 -2.53 -2.38
CA ALA A 3 31.79 -3.91 -2.14
C ALA A 3 32.66 -4.49 -1.02
N ALA A 4 32.04 -5.10 -0.01
CA ALA A 4 32.49 -6.19 0.87
C ALA A 4 31.39 -6.34 1.96
N GLY A 5 30.67 -7.46 2.09
CA GLY A 5 31.17 -8.78 2.49
C GLY A 5 31.26 -8.80 4.02
N ALA A 6 30.20 -9.17 4.74
CA ALA A 6 30.00 -10.53 5.25
C ALA A 6 31.14 -10.98 6.19
N ASP A 7 31.01 -10.72 7.49
CA ASP A 7 31.58 -11.52 8.60
C ASP A 7 31.06 -10.94 9.93
N ASP A 8 30.18 -11.67 10.61
CA ASP A 8 30.12 -11.83 12.07
C ASP A 8 28.88 -12.65 12.45
N ALA A 9 28.88 -13.90 11.97
CA ALA A 9 28.19 -14.97 12.65
C ALA A 9 29.17 -15.58 13.67
N ALA A 10 28.70 -15.70 14.91
CA ALA A 10 29.32 -16.45 16.02
C ALA A 10 30.29 -15.69 16.94
N SER A 11 29.72 -14.92 17.88
CA SER A 11 30.27 -14.78 19.23
C SER A 11 29.16 -14.40 20.22
N GLY A 12 28.58 -15.41 20.88
CA GLY A 12 27.85 -15.19 22.13
C GLY A 12 26.34 -15.46 22.16
N CYS A 13 25.85 -16.54 21.53
CA CYS A 13 24.62 -17.19 22.04
C CYS A 13 24.95 -17.92 23.35
N SER A 14 25.12 -17.16 24.43
CA SER A 14 25.22 -17.70 25.79
C SER A 14 24.83 -16.64 26.81
N GLU A 15 23.60 -16.15 26.70
CA GLU A 15 22.82 -15.64 27.84
C GLU A 15 21.37 -15.41 27.37
N CYS A 16 20.59 -16.49 27.30
CA CYS A 16 19.13 -16.42 27.44
C CYS A 16 18.81 -16.20 28.92
N GLY A 17 19.39 -15.14 29.48
CA GLY A 17 19.02 -14.59 30.76
C GLY A 17 17.90 -13.61 30.49
N THR A 18 16.68 -13.99 30.81
CA THR A 18 15.59 -13.02 31.01
C THR A 18 15.97 -12.17 32.22
N THR A 19 16.86 -11.19 32.03
CA THR A 19 17.01 -10.09 32.97
C THR A 19 15.88 -9.13 32.66
N ALA A 20 14.69 -9.49 33.13
CA ALA A 20 13.61 -8.54 33.33
C ALA A 20 14.12 -7.50 34.33
N THR A 21 14.87 -6.51 33.84
CA THR A 21 15.23 -5.35 34.65
C THR A 21 13.88 -4.71 34.98
N ARG A 22 13.53 -4.73 36.27
CA ARG A 22 12.29 -4.15 36.78
C ARG A 22 12.44 -2.63 36.71
N ARG A 23 12.49 -2.07 35.50
CA ARG A 23 12.43 -0.62 35.30
C ARG A 23 11.14 -0.14 35.93
N SER A 24 11.24 0.86 36.77
CA SER A 24 10.08 1.49 37.39
C SER A 24 9.09 1.89 36.30
N HIS A 25 7.78 1.79 36.56
CA HIS A 25 6.74 2.20 35.60
C HIS A 25 7.01 3.60 35.04
N LYS A 26 7.56 4.50 35.87
CA LYS A 26 7.97 5.85 35.47
C LYS A 26 9.04 5.84 34.37
N GLU A 27 10.07 5.02 34.52
CA GLU A 27 11.22 4.91 33.62
C GLU A 27 10.87 4.26 32.27
N ARG A 28 9.90 3.34 32.26
CA ARG A 28 9.35 2.77 31.03
C ARG A 28 8.51 3.79 30.26
N VAL A 29 7.76 4.63 30.97
CA VAL A 29 6.91 5.66 30.38
C VAL A 29 7.74 6.84 29.86
N THR A 30 8.77 7.30 30.59
CA THR A 30 9.68 8.33 30.06
C THR A 30 10.50 7.82 28.89
N ALA A 31 11.05 6.60 28.95
CA ALA A 31 11.79 6.04 27.81
C ALA A 31 10.90 5.82 26.57
N ALA A 32 9.66 5.35 26.75
CA ALA A 32 8.70 5.23 25.65
C ALA A 32 8.27 6.60 25.10
N GLY A 33 8.11 7.60 25.98
CA GLY A 33 7.75 8.96 25.59
C GLY A 33 8.85 9.67 24.81
N GLU A 34 10.11 9.50 25.22
CA GLU A 34 11.26 10.10 24.54
C GLU A 34 11.56 9.41 23.20
N GLY A 35 11.38 8.09 23.13
CA GLY A 35 11.37 7.36 21.87
C GLY A 35 10.27 7.85 20.92
N ALA A 36 9.03 7.92 21.40
CA ALA A 36 7.91 8.40 20.58
C ALA A 36 8.08 9.85 20.10
N LEU A 37 8.59 10.74 20.96
CA LEU A 37 8.83 12.15 20.62
C LEU A 37 9.98 12.35 19.62
N SER A 38 11.05 11.57 19.72
CA SER A 38 12.13 11.61 18.73
C SER A 38 11.65 11.13 17.37
N PHE A 39 10.97 9.96 17.30
CA PHE A 39 10.35 9.50 16.05
C PHE A 39 9.36 10.51 15.46
N PHE A 40 8.50 11.10 16.29
CA PHE A 40 7.55 12.09 15.81
C PHE A 40 8.27 13.31 15.23
N ARG A 41 9.32 13.80 15.91
CA ARG A 41 10.10 14.96 15.46
C ARG A 41 10.86 14.67 14.16
N ASP A 42 11.36 13.45 13.99
CA ASP A 42 12.10 13.03 12.80
C ASP A 42 11.17 12.83 11.60
N THR A 43 9.98 12.26 11.79
CA THR A 43 9.00 12.03 10.71
C THR A 43 8.15 13.26 10.38
N LEU A 44 8.03 14.24 11.30
CA LEU A 44 7.26 15.46 11.10
C LEU A 44 7.60 16.21 9.78
N PRO A 45 8.88 16.44 9.42
CA PRO A 45 9.21 17.09 8.15
C PRO A 45 8.72 16.29 6.92
N ASP A 46 8.92 14.97 6.91
CA ASP A 46 8.46 14.12 5.80
C ASP A 46 6.93 14.13 5.67
N LEU A 47 6.22 14.06 6.80
CA LEU A 47 4.77 14.14 6.84
C LEU A 47 4.27 15.51 6.34
N ALA A 48 4.92 16.60 6.75
CA ALA A 48 4.56 17.95 6.31
C ALA A 48 4.71 18.11 4.80
N VAL A 49 5.78 17.56 4.21
CA VAL A 49 5.98 17.53 2.75
C VAL A 49 4.88 16.70 2.07
N GLY A 50 4.57 15.51 2.60
CA GLY A 50 3.50 14.66 2.08
C GLY A 50 2.12 15.34 2.10
N ILE A 51 1.78 16.00 3.20
CA ILE A 51 0.51 16.76 3.34
C ILE A 51 0.49 17.94 2.38
N ALA A 52 1.58 18.68 2.23
CA ALA A 52 1.65 19.82 1.32
C ALA A 52 1.44 19.38 -0.14
N ILE A 53 2.10 18.29 -0.57
CA ILE A 53 1.92 17.71 -1.90
C ILE A 53 0.50 17.17 -2.07
N GLY A 54 -0.03 16.44 -1.08
CA GLY A 54 -1.38 15.88 -1.11
C GLY A 54 -2.46 16.97 -1.22
N ALA A 55 -2.33 18.05 -0.46
CA ALA A 55 -3.23 19.20 -0.53
C ALA A 55 -3.16 19.90 -1.90
N LEU A 56 -1.97 19.98 -2.52
CA LEU A 56 -1.80 20.51 -3.86
C LEU A 56 -2.51 19.63 -4.91
N ILE A 57 -2.41 18.31 -4.78
CA ILE A 57 -3.06 17.35 -5.68
C ILE A 57 -4.59 17.38 -5.55
N HIS A 58 -5.12 17.58 -4.33
CA HIS A 58 -6.55 17.63 -4.10
C HIS A 58 -7.23 18.78 -4.86
N GLY A 59 -6.52 19.90 -5.08
CA GLY A 59 -6.99 20.98 -5.95
C GLY A 59 -6.98 20.66 -7.45
N ALA A 60 -6.30 19.58 -7.88
CA ALA A 60 -6.09 19.22 -9.28
C ALA A 60 -6.91 18.02 -9.77
N VAL A 61 -7.52 17.22 -8.87
CA VAL A 61 -8.34 16.06 -9.24
C VAL A 61 -9.82 16.30 -8.88
N PRO A 62 -10.57 17.01 -9.73
CA PRO A 62 -12.02 17.13 -9.58
C PRO A 62 -12.69 15.76 -9.63
N ALA A 63 -13.77 15.58 -8.87
CA ALA A 63 -14.58 14.36 -8.89
C ALA A 63 -15.08 14.03 -10.33
N GLU A 64 -15.30 15.07 -11.13
CA GLU A 64 -15.73 14.98 -12.52
C GLU A 64 -14.66 14.38 -13.44
N PHE A 65 -13.38 14.64 -13.16
CA PHE A 65 -12.27 14.03 -13.89
C PHE A 65 -12.16 12.54 -13.58
N LEU A 66 -12.34 12.20 -12.30
CA LEU A 66 -12.32 10.83 -11.83
C LEU A 66 -13.50 10.03 -12.39
N GLN A 67 -14.70 10.61 -12.47
CA GLN A 67 -15.86 9.98 -13.10
C GLN A 67 -15.70 9.82 -14.62
N ARG A 68 -14.99 10.72 -15.32
CA ARG A 68 -14.73 10.54 -16.77
C ARG A 68 -13.76 9.40 -17.08
N ILE A 69 -12.79 9.15 -16.19
CA ILE A 69 -11.75 8.13 -16.41
C ILE A 69 -12.11 6.79 -15.76
N ALA A 70 -12.69 6.83 -14.56
CA ALA A 70 -13.01 5.67 -13.73
C ALA A 70 -14.52 5.46 -13.51
N GLY A 71 -15.38 6.19 -14.22
CA GLY A 71 -16.83 6.06 -14.09
C GLY A 71 -17.44 4.83 -14.78
N PRO A 72 -18.72 4.54 -14.50
CA PRO A 72 -19.43 3.34 -14.96
C PRO A 72 -19.54 3.20 -16.48
N GLU A 73 -19.56 4.33 -17.19
CA GLU A 73 -19.70 4.38 -18.66
C GLU A 73 -18.42 3.93 -19.40
N ASN A 74 -17.28 3.82 -18.70
CA ASN A 74 -16.00 3.48 -19.32
C ASN A 74 -15.60 2.01 -19.01
N PRO A 75 -15.63 1.10 -19.99
CA PRO A 75 -15.22 -0.30 -19.78
C PRO A 75 -13.72 -0.44 -19.45
N LEU A 76 -12.90 0.60 -19.72
CA LEU A 76 -11.48 0.63 -19.36
C LEU A 76 -11.22 1.12 -17.93
N ALA A 77 -12.25 1.56 -17.20
CA ALA A 77 -12.11 2.01 -15.81
C ALA A 77 -11.50 0.92 -14.92
N THR A 78 -11.96 -0.32 -15.05
CA THR A 78 -11.52 -1.45 -14.21
C THR A 78 -10.05 -1.85 -14.45
N PRO A 79 -9.57 -2.03 -15.70
CA PRO A 79 -8.15 -2.22 -15.98
C PRO A 79 -7.26 -1.06 -15.51
N LEU A 80 -7.69 0.19 -15.74
CA LEU A 80 -6.93 1.36 -15.30
C LEU A 80 -6.81 1.43 -13.79
N ALA A 81 -7.91 1.14 -13.08
CA ALA A 81 -7.94 1.08 -11.63
C ALA A 81 -7.01 -0.02 -11.08
N ALA A 82 -7.02 -1.21 -11.67
CA ALA A 82 -6.10 -2.29 -11.27
C ALA A 82 -4.62 -1.91 -11.44
N LEU A 83 -4.26 -1.20 -12.52
CA LEU A 83 -2.90 -0.71 -12.74
C LEU A 83 -2.53 0.45 -11.82
N ALA A 84 -3.46 1.38 -11.58
CA ALA A 84 -3.29 2.51 -10.68
C ALA A 84 -3.13 2.07 -9.22
N GLY A 85 -3.66 0.90 -8.85
CA GLY A 85 -3.48 0.31 -7.52
C GLY A 85 -2.02 -0.01 -7.20
N ALA A 86 -1.25 -0.54 -8.17
CA ALA A 86 0.12 -1.04 -7.94
C ALA A 86 1.08 -0.06 -7.21
N PRO A 87 1.18 1.23 -7.58
CA PRO A 87 2.01 2.20 -6.85
C PRO A 87 1.43 2.61 -5.50
N VAL A 88 0.13 2.41 -5.26
CA VAL A 88 -0.56 2.80 -4.03
C VAL A 88 -0.33 1.71 -2.97
N TYR A 89 0.89 1.69 -2.41
CA TYR A 89 1.22 0.82 -1.28
C TYR A 89 0.60 1.37 0.00
N VAL A 90 -0.52 0.78 0.41
CA VAL A 90 -1.21 1.11 1.66
C VAL A 90 -1.58 -0.18 2.37
N SER A 91 -1.54 -0.19 3.70
CA SER A 91 -2.05 -1.31 4.50
C SER A 91 -3.55 -1.51 4.24
N ILE A 92 -4.03 -2.75 4.42
CA ILE A 92 -5.47 -3.05 4.26
C ILE A 92 -6.33 -2.14 5.16
N SER A 93 -5.82 -1.78 6.36
CA SER A 93 -6.48 -0.83 7.25
C SER A 93 -6.59 0.59 6.67
N GLY A 94 -5.54 1.07 6.00
CA GLY A 94 -5.56 2.37 5.31
C GLY A 94 -6.32 2.33 3.98
N MET A 95 -6.55 1.15 3.42
CA MET A 95 -7.27 0.98 2.16
C MET A 95 -8.79 1.10 2.31
N LEU A 96 -9.33 0.82 3.50
CA LEU A 96 -10.76 0.95 3.81
C LEU A 96 -11.32 2.37 3.57
N PRO A 97 -10.74 3.45 4.14
CA PRO A 97 -11.24 4.81 3.88
C PRO A 97 -11.09 5.21 2.40
N ILE A 98 -10.03 4.76 1.72
CA ILE A 98 -9.84 5.03 0.29
C ILE A 98 -10.96 4.38 -0.53
N ALA A 99 -11.26 3.11 -0.27
CA ALA A 99 -12.34 2.39 -0.94
C ALA A 99 -13.71 3.07 -0.72
N HIS A 100 -13.95 3.55 0.51
CA HIS A 100 -15.16 4.29 0.84
C HIS A 100 -15.27 5.59 0.02
N SER A 101 -14.22 6.42 0.01
CA SER A 101 -14.22 7.68 -0.75
C SER A 101 -14.37 7.47 -2.25
N LEU A 102 -13.77 6.41 -2.81
CA LEU A 102 -13.94 6.07 -4.23
C LEU A 102 -15.38 5.66 -4.56
N THR A 103 -16.03 4.92 -3.66
CA THR A 103 -17.42 4.50 -3.82
C THR A 103 -18.37 5.70 -3.69
N GLU A 104 -18.13 6.60 -2.74
CA GLU A 104 -18.89 7.85 -2.59
C GLU A 104 -18.72 8.78 -3.80
N ALA A 105 -17.56 8.76 -4.46
CA ALA A 105 -17.32 9.49 -5.71
C ALA A 105 -18.09 8.92 -6.92
N GLY A 106 -18.85 7.83 -6.76
CA GLY A 106 -19.67 7.22 -7.81
C GLY A 106 -18.92 6.23 -8.70
N ILE A 107 -17.73 5.76 -8.28
CA ILE A 107 -17.00 4.72 -9.00
C ILE A 107 -17.67 3.36 -8.74
N PRO A 108 -17.84 2.51 -9.76
CA PRO A 108 -18.44 1.18 -9.57
C PRO A 108 -17.66 0.35 -8.56
N ILE A 109 -18.39 -0.37 -7.70
CA ILE A 109 -17.76 -1.17 -6.63
C ILE A 109 -16.78 -2.22 -7.17
N GLY A 110 -17.07 -2.79 -8.34
CA GLY A 110 -16.17 -3.72 -9.03
C GLY A 110 -14.84 -3.09 -9.44
N THR A 111 -14.85 -1.82 -9.86
CA THR A 111 -13.65 -1.03 -10.19
C THR A 111 -12.83 -0.72 -8.94
N VAL A 112 -13.49 -0.41 -7.81
CA VAL A 112 -12.83 -0.23 -6.51
C VAL A 112 -12.17 -1.53 -6.03
N ILE A 113 -12.85 -2.67 -6.17
CA ILE A 113 -12.29 -3.98 -5.83
C ILE A 113 -11.06 -4.30 -6.71
N ALA A 114 -11.12 -4.01 -8.01
CA ALA A 114 -9.98 -4.20 -8.91
C ALA A 114 -8.77 -3.34 -8.52
N PHE A 115 -9.00 -2.09 -8.10
CA PHE A 115 -7.95 -1.21 -7.55
C PHE A 115 -7.31 -1.81 -6.30
N VAL A 116 -8.13 -2.28 -5.36
CA VAL A 116 -7.68 -2.93 -4.12
C VAL A 116 -6.82 -4.17 -4.40
N ILE A 117 -7.28 -5.04 -5.30
CA ILE A 117 -6.53 -6.24 -5.70
C ILE A 117 -5.22 -5.86 -6.38
N GLY A 118 -5.24 -4.87 -7.26
CA GLY A 118 -4.04 -4.36 -7.94
C GLY A 118 -3.00 -3.79 -6.96
N GLY A 119 -3.45 -2.97 -6.00
CA GLY A 119 -2.57 -2.36 -5.01
C GLY A 119 -2.05 -3.32 -3.95
N ALA A 120 -2.89 -4.24 -3.45
CA ALA A 120 -2.44 -5.27 -2.52
C ALA A 120 -1.53 -6.31 -3.21
N GLY A 121 -1.86 -6.71 -4.44
CA GLY A 121 -1.14 -7.77 -5.15
C GLY A 121 0.16 -7.30 -5.81
N ILE A 122 0.19 -6.11 -6.43
CA ILE A 122 1.35 -5.64 -7.20
C ILE A 122 2.09 -4.49 -6.49
N SER A 123 2.04 -4.49 -5.17
CA SER A 123 2.73 -3.46 -4.39
C SER A 123 4.23 -3.45 -4.66
N ILE A 124 4.81 -2.24 -4.71
CA ILE A 124 6.25 -2.03 -4.93
C ILE A 124 7.12 -2.91 -4.00
N PRO A 125 6.84 -3.03 -2.69
CA PRO A 125 7.64 -3.89 -1.80
C PRO A 125 7.56 -5.37 -2.17
N ASN A 126 6.39 -5.86 -2.60
CA ASN A 126 6.21 -7.23 -3.04
C ASN A 126 7.00 -7.50 -4.34
N LEU A 127 6.94 -6.59 -5.31
CA LEU A 127 7.75 -6.70 -6.52
C LEU A 127 9.26 -6.66 -6.25
N ILE A 128 9.72 -5.80 -5.33
CA ILE A 128 11.13 -5.75 -4.93
C ILE A 128 11.57 -7.07 -4.29
N LEU A 129 10.74 -7.65 -3.43
CA LEU A 129 11.01 -8.95 -2.82
C LEU A 129 11.07 -10.06 -3.86
N LEU A 130 10.08 -10.13 -4.76
CA LEU A 130 10.03 -11.15 -5.82
C LEU A 130 11.17 -11.01 -6.82
N ASN A 131 11.59 -9.80 -7.17
CA ASN A 131 12.70 -9.58 -8.10
C ASN A 131 14.05 -10.09 -7.55
N LYS A 132 14.19 -10.23 -6.23
CA LYS A 132 15.36 -10.86 -5.60
C LYS A 132 15.29 -12.39 -5.61
N LEU A 133 14.10 -12.96 -5.74
CA LEU A 133 13.85 -14.41 -5.65
C LEU A 133 13.64 -15.06 -7.02
N PHE A 134 13.18 -14.30 -8.01
CA PHE A 134 12.77 -14.81 -9.32
C PHE A 134 13.38 -14.03 -10.47
N GLU A 135 13.49 -14.68 -11.63
CA GLU A 135 13.87 -14.02 -12.89
C GLU A 135 12.77 -13.04 -13.34
N ARG A 136 13.17 -11.96 -14.03
CA ARG A 136 12.25 -10.90 -14.49
C ARG A 136 11.02 -11.41 -15.26
N ARG A 137 11.14 -12.56 -15.93
CA ARG A 137 10.02 -13.22 -16.64
C ARG A 137 8.92 -13.69 -15.70
N LEU A 138 9.28 -14.28 -14.55
CA LEU A 138 8.30 -14.74 -13.57
C LEU A 138 7.59 -13.57 -12.89
N LEU A 139 8.33 -12.49 -12.64
CA LEU A 139 7.76 -11.25 -12.11
C LEU A 139 6.75 -10.62 -13.09
N ALA A 140 7.06 -10.62 -14.38
CA ALA A 140 6.13 -10.15 -15.40
C ALA A 140 4.85 -11.01 -15.42
N ILE A 141 4.98 -12.34 -15.40
CA ILE A 141 3.84 -13.27 -15.37
C ILE A 141 2.99 -13.03 -14.12
N TYR A 142 3.62 -12.88 -12.95
CA TYR A 142 2.94 -12.57 -11.71
C TYR A 142 2.12 -11.28 -11.82
N ALA A 143 2.75 -10.18 -12.23
CA ALA A 143 2.07 -8.91 -12.40
C ALA A 143 0.90 -9.02 -13.38
N THR A 144 1.10 -9.64 -14.55
CA THR A 144 0.02 -9.84 -15.53
C THR A 144 -1.12 -10.70 -14.99
N THR A 145 -0.81 -11.70 -14.17
CA THR A 145 -1.81 -12.61 -13.56
C THR A 145 -2.64 -11.86 -12.52
N VAL A 146 -2.01 -11.06 -11.66
CA VAL A 146 -2.74 -10.25 -10.68
C VAL A 146 -3.63 -9.21 -11.36
N VAL A 147 -3.12 -8.53 -12.40
CA VAL A 147 -3.93 -7.59 -13.19
C VAL A 147 -5.11 -8.30 -13.85
N THR A 148 -4.90 -9.45 -14.49
CA THR A 148 -5.99 -10.20 -15.14
C THR A 148 -7.02 -10.70 -14.14
N ILE A 149 -6.62 -11.18 -12.96
CA ILE A 149 -7.55 -11.55 -11.89
C ILE A 149 -8.33 -10.33 -11.42
N GLY A 150 -7.67 -9.20 -11.14
CA GLY A 150 -8.31 -7.96 -10.72
C GLY A 150 -9.34 -7.45 -11.74
N ILE A 151 -8.99 -7.47 -13.02
CA ILE A 151 -9.90 -7.11 -14.12
C ILE A 151 -11.08 -8.07 -14.18
N THR A 152 -10.82 -9.39 -14.15
CA THR A 152 -11.87 -10.40 -14.28
C THR A 152 -12.86 -10.28 -13.12
N VAL A 153 -12.36 -10.17 -11.89
CA VAL A 153 -13.19 -10.01 -10.68
C VAL A 153 -13.95 -8.69 -10.72
N GLY A 154 -13.28 -7.59 -11.07
CA GLY A 154 -13.90 -6.27 -11.10
C GLY A 154 -14.97 -6.14 -12.18
N VAL A 155 -14.74 -6.69 -13.37
CA VAL A 155 -15.73 -6.73 -14.45
C VAL A 155 -16.88 -7.66 -14.07
N LEU A 156 -16.59 -8.84 -13.52
CA LEU A 156 -17.62 -9.77 -13.07
C LEU A 156 -18.53 -9.13 -12.01
N PHE A 157 -17.95 -8.44 -11.03
CA PHE A 157 -18.74 -7.71 -10.05
C PHE A 157 -19.51 -6.57 -10.69
N ASN A 158 -18.90 -5.81 -11.61
CA ASN A 158 -19.61 -4.72 -12.28
C ASN A 158 -20.81 -5.25 -13.09
N THR A 159 -20.68 -6.34 -13.84
CA THR A 159 -21.77 -6.90 -14.65
C THR A 159 -22.84 -7.57 -13.81
N VAL A 160 -22.47 -8.30 -12.75
CA VAL A 160 -23.44 -8.94 -11.85
C VAL A 160 -24.20 -7.89 -11.04
N PHE A 161 -23.52 -6.86 -10.53
CA PHE A 161 -24.14 -5.84 -9.70
C PHE A 161 -24.93 -4.82 -10.53
N ALA A 162 -24.46 -4.44 -11.72
CA ALA A 162 -25.20 -3.60 -12.67
C ALA A 162 -26.33 -4.35 -13.41
N GLY A 163 -26.31 -5.69 -13.42
CA GLY A 163 -27.42 -6.50 -13.90
C GLY A 163 -28.51 -6.76 -12.85
N LEU A 164 -28.23 -6.45 -11.58
CA LEU A 164 -29.11 -6.69 -10.44
C LEU A 164 -29.80 -5.41 -9.92
N ILE A 165 -29.32 -4.23 -10.33
CA ILE A 165 -29.81 -2.88 -9.96
C ILE A 165 -30.16 -2.14 -11.24
#